data_AF-A0A6D0HDG4-F1
#
_entry.id   AF-A0A6D0HDG4-F1
#
_cell.length_a   1.000
_cell.length_b   1.000
_cell.length_c   1.000
_cell.angle_alpha   90.00
_cell.angle_beta   90.00
_cell.angle_gamma   90.00
#
_symmetry.space_group_name_H-M   'P 1'
#
loop_
_entity.id
_entity.type
_entity.pdbx_description
1 polymer ?
#
loop_
_entity_poly.entity_id
_entity_poly.type
_entity_poly.pdbx_seq_one_letter_code
_entity_poly.pdbx_strand_id
1 'polypeptide(L)'
;MKAFPETFLWGGATAANQVEGAWQEDGKGITTSDLQPHGVMGKMEPRILGKENLKDVAIDFYHRYPEDIALFAEMGFTCLRISIAWARIFPQGDEAEPNEAGLAFYDRLFDEMAQAGIKPLVTLSHYEMPYGLVKNYGGWANRAVIDHFEHYARTVFTRYQHKVALWLTFNEINMSLHAPFTGVGLAKESGEVEVYQAIHHQLVASARAVKACHSLIPEAKIGNMLLGGLVYPLTCQPQDILQAMEENRRWMFFGDVQARGQYPGYMQRFFRDHNITIEMTESDAEDLKHTVDFISFSYYMTGCVSHDESINKNAQGNILNMIPNPHLKSSEWGWQIDPVGLRVLLNTLWDRYQKPLFIVENGLGAKDSVEADGSIQDDYRIAYLNDHLVQVNEAIADGVDIMGYTSWGPIDLVSASHSQMSKRYGFIYVDRDDNGEGSLTRTRKKSFGWYAEVIKTRGLSLKNNQ
;
A
#
# COMPACT_ATOMS: atom_id res chain seq x y z
N MET A 1 -20.77 -3.53 -20.77
CA MET A 1 -20.01 -2.65 -19.84
C MET A 1 -20.47 -1.21 -20.04
N LYS A 2 -20.59 -0.43 -18.96
CA LYS A 2 -20.75 1.04 -19.05
C LYS A 2 -19.37 1.69 -18.96
N ALA A 3 -19.18 2.84 -19.61
CA ALA A 3 -17.96 3.61 -19.43
C ALA A 3 -17.83 4.03 -17.95
N PHE A 4 -16.61 3.98 -17.43
CA PHE A 4 -16.29 4.53 -16.11
C PHE A 4 -16.51 6.06 -16.10
N PRO A 5 -16.72 6.67 -14.92
CA PRO A 5 -16.86 8.12 -14.80
C PRO A 5 -15.71 8.87 -15.47
N GLU A 6 -15.98 10.05 -16.03
CA GLU A 6 -14.93 10.85 -16.69
C GLU A 6 -13.85 11.31 -15.71
N THR A 7 -14.22 11.42 -14.42
CA THR A 7 -13.34 11.79 -13.32
C THR A 7 -12.54 10.62 -12.75
N PHE A 8 -12.75 9.39 -13.24
CA PHE A 8 -12.10 8.20 -12.70
C PHE A 8 -10.58 8.24 -12.96
N LEU A 9 -9.80 8.09 -11.89
CA LEU A 9 -8.35 8.14 -11.93
C LEU A 9 -7.79 6.76 -12.28
N TRP A 10 -7.22 6.65 -13.48
CA TRP A 10 -6.54 5.45 -13.96
C TRP A 10 -5.04 5.56 -13.75
N GLY A 11 -4.42 4.49 -13.24
CA GLY A 11 -2.98 4.52 -13.01
C GLY A 11 -2.35 3.23 -12.52
N GLY A 12 -1.22 3.43 -11.85
CA GLY A 12 -0.46 2.41 -11.15
C GLY A 12 0.16 2.96 -9.86
N ALA A 13 0.70 2.07 -9.04
CA ALA A 13 1.22 2.36 -7.71
C ALA A 13 2.57 1.72 -7.47
N THR A 14 3.50 2.47 -6.87
CA THR A 14 4.80 1.99 -6.41
C THR A 14 5.08 2.46 -4.98
N ALA A 15 6.11 1.90 -4.35
CA ALA A 15 6.70 2.42 -3.12
C ALA A 15 8.18 2.73 -3.36
N ALA A 16 8.68 3.82 -2.78
CA ALA A 16 10.03 4.34 -3.00
C ALA A 16 11.11 3.27 -2.79
N ASN A 17 11.17 2.62 -1.62
CA ASN A 17 12.13 1.53 -1.36
C ASN A 17 12.06 0.32 -2.31
N GLN A 18 11.00 0.18 -3.10
CA GLN A 18 10.84 -0.93 -4.04
C GLN A 18 11.29 -0.59 -5.45
N VAL A 19 11.42 0.71 -5.78
CA VAL A 19 11.75 1.15 -7.14
C VAL A 19 12.94 2.12 -7.22
N GLU A 20 13.09 3.04 -6.27
CA GLU A 20 14.02 4.16 -6.37
C GLU A 20 15.49 3.69 -6.46
N GLY A 21 15.92 2.81 -5.56
CA GLY A 21 17.34 2.55 -5.38
C GLY A 21 18.05 3.77 -4.79
N ALA A 22 19.28 4.03 -5.23
CA ALA A 22 20.10 5.17 -4.83
C ALA A 22 20.09 5.36 -3.29
N TRP A 23 20.25 4.25 -2.56
CA TRP A 23 19.86 4.16 -1.15
C TRP A 23 20.70 5.03 -0.19
N GLN A 24 21.88 5.49 -0.63
CA GLN A 24 22.81 6.37 0.09
C GLN A 24 23.13 7.67 -0.67
N GLU A 25 22.50 7.92 -1.81
CA GLU A 25 22.75 9.12 -2.60
C GLU A 25 22.05 10.35 -2.01
N ASP A 26 22.60 11.52 -2.29
CA ASP A 26 22.03 12.81 -1.92
C ASP A 26 21.65 12.94 -0.43
N GLY A 27 22.44 12.28 0.44
CA GLY A 27 22.28 12.36 1.90
C GLY A 27 21.13 11.52 2.46
N LYS A 28 20.53 10.61 1.69
CA LYS A 28 19.48 9.71 2.18
C LYS A 28 19.98 8.89 3.38
N GLY A 29 19.18 8.86 4.44
CA GLY A 29 19.40 8.02 5.63
C GLY A 29 19.03 6.55 5.45
N ILE A 30 19.46 5.74 6.40
CA ILE A 30 19.12 4.30 6.46
C ILE A 30 17.67 4.17 6.92
N THR A 31 16.89 3.34 6.22
CA THR A 31 15.51 3.00 6.56
C THR A 31 15.41 1.60 7.19
N THR A 32 14.26 1.27 7.79
CA THR A 32 13.94 -0.11 8.20
C THR A 32 14.02 -1.09 7.02
N SER A 33 13.57 -0.69 5.82
CA SER A 33 13.65 -1.50 4.61
C SER A 33 15.10 -1.80 4.18
N ASP A 34 16.02 -0.84 4.32
CA ASP A 34 17.44 -1.02 3.97
C ASP A 34 18.14 -2.09 4.84
N LEU A 35 17.55 -2.40 6.00
CA LEU A 35 18.00 -3.42 6.95
C LEU A 35 17.24 -4.74 6.82
N GLN A 36 16.37 -4.90 5.82
CA GLN A 36 15.62 -6.13 5.56
C GLN A 36 15.93 -6.67 4.15
N PRO A 37 17.13 -7.22 3.91
CA PRO A 37 17.55 -7.72 2.59
C PRO A 37 16.67 -8.86 2.06
N HIS A 38 15.96 -9.54 2.95
CA HIS A 38 15.05 -10.64 2.64
C HIS A 38 13.57 -10.22 2.72
N GLY A 39 13.29 -8.93 2.61
CA GLY A 39 11.95 -8.36 2.63
C GLY A 39 11.32 -8.28 4.02
N VAL A 40 10.06 -7.84 4.06
CA VAL A 40 9.28 -7.59 5.28
C VAL A 40 9.18 -8.83 6.18
N MET A 41 9.15 -10.02 5.60
CA MET A 41 9.10 -11.28 6.35
C MET A 41 10.46 -11.75 6.87
N GLY A 42 11.53 -11.18 6.31
CA GLY A 42 12.92 -11.41 6.72
C GLY A 42 13.26 -10.75 8.05
N LYS A 43 14.36 -11.22 8.65
CA LYS A 43 14.92 -10.59 9.86
C LYS A 43 15.61 -9.28 9.50
N MET A 44 15.71 -8.40 10.48
CA MET A 44 16.62 -7.26 10.41
C MET A 44 18.07 -7.78 10.34
N GLU A 45 18.84 -7.29 9.38
CA GLU A 45 20.25 -7.56 9.21
C GLU A 45 21.04 -6.25 9.20
N PRO A 46 22.07 -6.10 10.06
CA PRO A 46 22.98 -4.96 9.97
C PRO A 46 23.62 -4.87 8.58
N ARG A 47 23.82 -3.64 8.09
CA ARG A 47 24.53 -3.42 6.81
C ARG A 47 25.97 -3.92 6.91
N ILE A 48 26.37 -4.73 5.94
CA ILE A 48 27.75 -5.19 5.76
C ILE A 48 28.39 -4.33 4.66
N LEU A 49 29.55 -3.74 4.96
CA LEU A 49 30.28 -2.91 3.99
C LEU A 49 30.63 -3.73 2.74
N GLY A 50 30.32 -3.20 1.56
CA GLY A 50 30.59 -3.85 0.27
C GLY A 50 29.61 -4.96 -0.13
N LYS A 51 28.61 -5.28 0.71
CA LYS A 51 27.50 -6.16 0.32
C LYS A 51 26.33 -5.30 -0.18
N GLU A 52 26.02 -5.43 -1.46
CA GLU A 52 24.83 -4.83 -2.06
C GLU A 52 23.60 -5.70 -1.76
N ASN A 53 22.50 -5.05 -1.40
CA ASN A 53 21.18 -5.66 -1.31
C ASN A 53 20.34 -5.25 -2.52
N LEU A 54 19.37 -6.07 -2.93
CA LEU A 54 18.59 -5.84 -4.15
C LEU A 54 17.92 -4.44 -4.20
N LYS A 55 17.45 -3.93 -3.06
CA LYS A 55 16.82 -2.60 -2.93
C LYS A 55 17.80 -1.42 -2.98
N ASP A 56 19.11 -1.65 -2.85
CA ASP A 56 20.12 -0.59 -2.89
C ASP A 56 20.10 0.14 -4.24
N VAL A 57 19.85 -0.64 -5.31
CA VAL A 57 19.64 -0.15 -6.67
C VAL A 57 18.19 -0.35 -7.12
N ALA A 58 17.47 -1.36 -6.63
CA ALA A 58 16.06 -1.66 -6.94
C ALA A 58 15.75 -1.77 -8.45
N ILE A 59 15.13 -0.78 -9.08
CA ILE A 59 15.08 -0.67 -10.56
C ILE A 59 15.70 0.62 -11.07
N ASP A 60 16.40 1.35 -10.19
CA ASP A 60 17.05 2.61 -10.49
C ASP A 60 16.08 3.71 -10.93
N PHE A 61 14.85 3.70 -10.39
CA PHE A 61 13.84 4.71 -10.68
C PHE A 61 14.30 6.12 -10.28
N TYR A 62 15.17 6.24 -9.27
CA TYR A 62 15.73 7.53 -8.85
C TYR A 62 16.41 8.29 -10.00
N HIS A 63 17.10 7.57 -10.88
CA HIS A 63 17.75 8.15 -12.06
C HIS A 63 16.92 8.05 -13.33
N ARG A 64 16.07 7.02 -13.43
CA ARG A 64 15.34 6.66 -14.65
C ARG A 64 13.88 7.12 -14.68
N TYR A 65 13.41 7.82 -13.65
CA TYR A 65 12.01 8.27 -13.61
C TYR A 65 11.55 8.99 -14.90
N PRO A 66 12.34 9.80 -15.64
CA PRO A 66 11.83 10.41 -16.88
C PRO A 66 11.45 9.37 -17.94
N GLU A 67 12.24 8.29 -18.09
CA GLU A 67 11.94 7.17 -19.00
C GLU A 67 10.67 6.43 -18.53
N ASP A 68 10.59 6.17 -17.24
CA ASP A 68 9.48 5.40 -16.66
C ASP A 68 8.16 6.20 -16.67
N ILE A 69 8.20 7.50 -16.38
CA ILE A 69 7.05 8.42 -16.49
C ILE A 69 6.56 8.51 -17.94
N ALA A 70 7.45 8.55 -18.92
CA ALA A 70 7.07 8.54 -20.33
C ALA A 70 6.31 7.25 -20.72
N LEU A 71 6.70 6.09 -20.19
CA LEU A 71 5.98 4.83 -20.40
C LEU A 71 4.60 4.83 -19.71
N PHE A 72 4.48 5.42 -18.53
CA PHE A 72 3.17 5.58 -17.87
C PHE A 72 2.25 6.52 -18.66
N ALA A 73 2.79 7.61 -19.20
CA ALA A 73 2.07 8.54 -20.06
C ALA A 73 1.61 7.87 -21.37
N GLU A 74 2.44 7.00 -21.96
CA GLU A 74 2.08 6.22 -23.15
C GLU A 74 0.91 5.27 -22.88
N MET A 75 0.80 4.68 -21.68
CA MET A 75 -0.39 3.92 -21.27
C MET A 75 -1.62 4.81 -20.99
N GLY A 76 -1.46 6.14 -20.96
CA GLY A 76 -2.53 7.09 -20.70
C GLY A 76 -2.84 7.27 -19.21
N PHE A 77 -1.88 7.01 -18.31
CA PHE A 77 -2.09 7.22 -16.88
C PHE A 77 -2.57 8.66 -16.60
N THR A 78 -3.56 8.76 -15.73
CA THR A 78 -4.07 10.06 -15.22
C THR A 78 -3.68 10.27 -13.76
N CYS A 79 -3.26 9.20 -13.08
CA CYS A 79 -2.75 9.21 -11.73
C CYS A 79 -1.59 8.22 -11.59
N LEU A 80 -0.61 8.53 -10.77
CA LEU A 80 0.43 7.59 -10.35
C LEU A 80 0.60 7.74 -8.85
N ARG A 81 0.48 6.61 -8.14
CA ARG A 81 0.73 6.54 -6.72
C ARG A 81 2.20 6.26 -6.47
N ILE A 82 2.83 7.07 -5.61
CA ILE A 82 4.19 6.87 -5.12
C ILE A 82 4.25 7.08 -3.61
N SER A 83 5.34 6.68 -2.95
CA SER A 83 5.68 7.19 -1.62
C SER A 83 6.81 8.20 -1.69
N ILE A 84 6.84 9.14 -0.74
CA ILE A 84 8.04 9.91 -0.43
C ILE A 84 8.83 9.10 0.60
N ALA A 85 10.09 8.79 0.30
CA ALA A 85 10.98 8.14 1.24
C ALA A 85 11.33 9.13 2.36
N TRP A 86 10.76 8.92 3.55
CA TRP A 86 10.96 9.80 4.71
C TRP A 86 12.45 10.06 4.99
N ALA A 87 13.29 9.01 4.92
CA ALA A 87 14.74 9.15 5.14
C ALA A 87 15.50 9.93 4.05
N ARG A 88 14.88 10.27 2.90
CA ARG A 88 15.45 11.25 1.97
C ARG A 88 15.24 12.68 2.47
N ILE A 89 14.14 12.94 3.18
CA ILE A 89 13.78 14.27 3.68
C ILE A 89 14.38 14.52 5.06
N PHE A 90 14.28 13.55 5.96
CA PHE A 90 14.87 13.58 7.30
C PHE A 90 15.68 12.29 7.53
N PRO A 91 16.99 12.29 7.24
CA PRO A 91 17.83 11.09 7.25
C PRO A 91 17.82 10.29 8.56
N GLN A 92 17.85 10.95 9.72
CA GLN A 92 17.68 10.33 11.03
C GLN A 92 16.23 10.39 11.49
N GLY A 93 15.45 11.32 10.95
CA GLY A 93 14.02 11.50 11.21
C GLY A 93 13.73 12.54 12.29
N ASP A 94 14.75 13.01 12.99
CA ASP A 94 14.68 13.95 14.13
C ASP A 94 15.45 15.26 13.87
N GLU A 95 15.96 15.47 12.65
CA GLU A 95 16.62 16.72 12.28
C GLU A 95 15.63 17.90 12.26
N ALA A 96 16.09 19.08 12.67
CA ALA A 96 15.26 20.29 12.64
C ALA A 96 14.97 20.76 11.21
N GLU A 97 15.96 20.71 10.33
CA GLU A 97 15.86 21.15 8.94
C GLU A 97 15.85 19.94 7.99
N PRO A 98 15.04 19.97 6.92
CA PRO A 98 15.01 18.89 5.94
C PRO A 98 16.25 18.89 5.05
N ASN A 99 16.54 17.71 4.50
CA ASN A 99 17.51 17.54 3.43
C ASN A 99 16.94 18.07 2.10
N GLU A 100 17.45 19.23 1.66
CA GLU A 100 17.01 19.89 0.42
C GLU A 100 17.24 19.02 -0.82
N ALA A 101 18.27 18.18 -0.87
CA ALA A 101 18.51 17.33 -2.04
C ALA A 101 17.40 16.28 -2.21
N GLY A 102 16.93 15.72 -1.09
CA GLY A 102 15.76 14.84 -1.07
C GLY A 102 14.48 15.57 -1.49
N LEU A 103 14.26 16.80 -1.00
CA LEU A 103 13.11 17.61 -1.41
C LEU A 103 13.13 17.91 -2.92
N ALA A 104 14.29 18.29 -3.43
CA ALA A 104 14.50 18.65 -4.84
C ALA A 104 14.35 17.45 -5.78
N PHE A 105 14.65 16.22 -5.35
CA PHE A 105 14.36 15.02 -6.14
C PHE A 105 12.86 14.88 -6.41
N TYR A 106 12.03 14.92 -5.37
CA TYR A 106 10.58 14.80 -5.54
C TYR A 106 9.97 16.01 -6.26
N ASP A 107 10.56 17.20 -6.16
CA ASP A 107 10.15 18.33 -7.01
C ASP A 107 10.27 18.00 -8.50
N ARG A 108 11.42 17.46 -8.91
CA ARG A 108 11.66 17.08 -10.31
C ARG A 108 10.74 15.94 -10.75
N LEU A 109 10.54 14.95 -9.89
CA LEU A 109 9.63 13.84 -10.17
C LEU A 109 8.19 14.34 -10.38
N PHE A 110 7.69 15.20 -9.49
CA PHE A 110 6.34 15.76 -9.63
C PHE A 110 6.21 16.70 -10.82
N ASP A 111 7.27 17.44 -11.18
CA ASP A 111 7.28 18.25 -12.40
C ASP A 111 7.23 17.38 -13.67
N GLU A 112 7.95 16.27 -13.69
CA GLU A 112 7.91 15.30 -14.79
C GLU A 112 6.51 14.68 -14.94
N MET A 113 5.90 14.29 -13.81
CA MET A 113 4.52 13.78 -13.78
C MET A 113 3.52 14.83 -14.29
N ALA A 114 3.67 16.09 -13.87
CA ALA A 114 2.80 17.18 -14.31
C ALA A 114 2.95 17.44 -15.82
N GLN A 115 4.17 17.41 -16.36
CA GLN A 115 4.44 17.53 -17.80
C GLN A 115 3.78 16.39 -18.60
N ALA A 116 3.74 15.19 -18.03
CA ALA A 116 3.05 14.03 -18.59
C ALA A 116 1.51 14.03 -18.39
N GLY A 117 0.95 15.03 -17.68
CA GLY A 117 -0.48 15.07 -17.36
C GLY A 117 -0.92 14.06 -16.29
N ILE A 118 0.01 13.54 -15.50
CA ILE A 118 -0.23 12.52 -14.47
C ILE A 118 -0.33 13.19 -13.10
N LYS A 119 -1.44 12.95 -12.39
CA LYS A 119 -1.63 13.47 -11.03
C LYS A 119 -0.91 12.58 -10.00
N PRO A 120 -0.09 13.15 -9.10
CA PRO A 120 0.50 12.39 -8.01
C PRO A 120 -0.54 12.03 -6.93
N LEU A 121 -0.55 10.76 -6.53
CA LEU A 121 -1.14 10.28 -5.28
C LEU A 121 0.01 9.88 -4.33
N VAL A 122 0.24 10.64 -3.26
CA VAL A 122 1.46 10.48 -2.46
C VAL A 122 1.18 9.80 -1.13
N THR A 123 1.86 8.68 -0.87
CA THR A 123 1.88 8.01 0.44
C THR A 123 3.02 8.57 1.29
N LEU A 124 2.71 9.13 2.47
CA LEU A 124 3.73 9.74 3.33
C LEU A 124 4.64 8.70 3.99
N SER A 125 4.08 7.58 4.46
CA SER A 125 4.85 6.50 5.09
C SER A 125 4.48 5.14 4.49
N HIS A 126 5.46 4.50 3.84
CA HIS A 126 5.29 3.22 3.17
C HIS A 126 6.45 2.25 3.50
N TYR A 127 6.43 1.70 4.73
CA TYR A 127 7.34 0.63 5.17
C TYR A 127 8.84 0.95 5.17
N GLU A 128 9.19 2.23 5.29
CA GLU A 128 10.56 2.70 5.12
C GLU A 128 10.93 3.83 6.11
N MET A 129 10.43 3.77 7.35
CA MET A 129 10.74 4.80 8.33
C MET A 129 12.26 4.92 8.59
N PRO A 130 12.79 6.12 8.89
CA PRO A 130 14.19 6.32 9.22
C PRO A 130 14.61 5.42 10.39
N TYR A 131 15.72 4.70 10.23
CA TYR A 131 16.25 3.84 11.29
C TYR A 131 16.80 4.66 12.47
N GLY A 132 17.14 5.94 12.26
CA GLY A 132 17.47 6.87 13.35
C GLY A 132 16.36 6.94 14.39
N LEU A 133 15.09 7.03 13.97
CA LEU A 133 13.93 7.01 14.88
C LEU A 133 13.80 5.69 15.65
N VAL A 134 14.11 4.56 14.99
CA VAL A 134 14.13 3.26 15.67
C VAL A 134 15.22 3.22 16.74
N LYS A 135 16.44 3.64 16.41
CA LYS A 135 17.60 3.59 17.30
C LYS A 135 17.51 4.59 18.46
N ASN A 136 17.03 5.80 18.19
CA ASN A 136 17.05 6.90 19.16
C ASN A 136 15.79 6.92 20.04
N TYR A 137 14.65 6.45 19.51
CA TYR A 137 13.36 6.54 20.19
C TYR A 137 12.68 5.20 20.42
N GLY A 138 13.13 4.09 19.82
CA GLY A 138 12.42 2.80 19.88
C GLY A 138 11.25 2.73 18.90
N GLY A 139 11.31 3.48 17.80
CA GLY A 139 10.27 3.50 16.78
C GLY A 139 8.95 4.07 17.32
N TRP A 140 7.84 3.61 16.75
CA TRP A 140 6.51 4.13 17.07
C TRP A 140 6.02 3.80 18.49
N ALA A 141 6.71 2.95 19.27
CA ALA A 141 6.39 2.80 20.69
C ALA A 141 6.60 4.10 21.47
N ASN A 142 7.43 5.01 20.98
CA ASN A 142 7.68 6.29 21.62
C ASN A 142 6.82 7.40 21.01
N ARG A 143 6.06 8.07 21.88
CA ARG A 143 5.13 9.14 21.52
C ARG A 143 5.80 10.30 20.77
N ALA A 144 7.08 10.58 20.99
CA ALA A 144 7.80 11.65 20.30
C ALA A 144 7.84 11.46 18.77
N VAL A 145 7.69 10.23 18.27
CA VAL A 145 7.65 9.95 16.83
C VAL A 145 6.41 10.52 16.15
N ILE A 146 5.33 10.80 16.91
CA ILE A 146 4.16 11.53 16.40
C ILE A 146 4.58 12.92 15.90
N ASP A 147 5.36 13.64 16.70
CA ASP A 147 5.76 15.02 16.38
C ASP A 147 6.79 15.02 15.24
N HIS A 148 7.71 14.05 15.19
CA HIS A 148 8.65 13.87 14.07
C HIS A 148 7.94 13.57 12.75
N PHE A 149 6.90 12.73 12.77
CA PHE A 149 6.08 12.47 11.59
C PHE A 149 5.27 13.69 11.18
N GLU A 150 4.69 14.42 12.13
CA GLU A 150 3.95 15.66 11.83
C GLU A 150 4.88 16.72 11.20
N HIS A 151 6.10 16.88 11.72
CA HIS A 151 7.10 17.78 11.13
C HIS A 151 7.40 17.40 9.69
N TYR A 152 7.72 16.13 9.45
CA TYR A 152 7.93 15.60 8.09
C TYR A 152 6.73 15.83 7.16
N ALA A 153 5.52 15.48 7.61
CA ALA A 153 4.30 15.67 6.83
C ALA A 153 4.07 17.14 6.48
N ARG A 154 4.22 18.06 7.45
CA ARG A 154 4.11 19.51 7.22
C ARG A 154 5.15 20.03 6.24
N THR A 155 6.39 19.56 6.32
CA THR A 155 7.45 19.94 5.37
C THR A 155 7.05 19.57 3.94
N VAL A 156 6.64 18.33 3.70
CA VAL A 156 6.30 17.88 2.33
C VAL A 156 4.97 18.47 1.84
N PHE A 157 3.98 18.67 2.72
CA PHE A 157 2.77 19.41 2.37
C PHE A 157 3.11 20.83 1.94
N THR A 158 3.93 21.55 2.71
CA THR A 158 4.32 22.92 2.40
C THR A 158 5.13 23.00 1.10
N ARG A 159 6.08 22.08 0.90
CA ARG A 159 6.91 22.06 -0.31
C ARG A 159 6.09 21.77 -1.57
N TYR A 160 5.18 20.80 -1.50
CA TYR A 160 4.47 20.28 -2.67
C TYR A 160 3.00 20.73 -2.77
N GLN A 161 2.58 21.74 -2.00
CA GLN A 161 1.19 22.23 -1.94
C GLN A 161 0.58 22.59 -3.31
N HIS A 162 1.40 22.96 -4.29
CA HIS A 162 0.96 23.31 -5.65
C HIS A 162 1.12 22.18 -6.67
N LYS A 163 1.72 21.05 -6.26
CA LYS A 163 2.01 19.90 -7.13
C LYS A 163 1.19 18.67 -6.78
N VAL A 164 0.81 18.51 -5.50
CA VAL A 164 0.13 17.31 -4.98
C VAL A 164 -1.15 17.69 -4.26
N ALA A 165 -2.26 17.12 -4.72
CA ALA A 165 -3.59 17.30 -4.12
C ALA A 165 -4.17 16.02 -3.51
N LEU A 166 -3.53 14.86 -3.73
CA LEU A 166 -4.00 13.57 -3.22
C LEU A 166 -2.92 12.93 -2.36
N TRP A 167 -3.26 12.66 -1.10
CA TRP A 167 -2.32 12.15 -0.10
C TRP A 167 -2.87 10.90 0.59
N LEU A 168 -1.98 10.04 1.05
CA LEU A 168 -2.25 8.94 1.97
C LEU A 168 -1.30 9.08 3.16
N THR A 169 -1.78 8.89 4.39
CA THR A 169 -0.92 9.00 5.58
C THR A 169 0.03 7.80 5.70
N PHE A 170 -0.51 6.62 6.01
CA PHE A 170 0.26 5.40 6.21
C PHE A 170 -0.25 4.29 5.29
N ASN A 171 0.67 3.47 4.77
CA ASN A 171 0.33 2.22 4.10
C ASN A 171 0.06 1.10 5.12
N GLU A 172 -1.18 0.61 5.19
CA GLU A 172 -1.64 -0.53 5.99
C GLU A 172 -1.07 -0.56 7.42
N ILE A 173 -1.53 0.35 8.29
CA ILE A 173 -1.14 0.38 9.72
C ILE A 173 -1.24 -1.00 10.38
N ASN A 174 -2.21 -1.81 9.95
CA ASN A 174 -2.43 -3.18 10.42
C ASN A 174 -1.28 -4.15 10.13
N MET A 175 -0.40 -3.89 9.16
CA MET A 175 0.78 -4.73 8.92
C MET A 175 1.71 -4.78 10.13
N SER A 176 1.64 -3.79 11.02
CA SER A 176 2.37 -3.77 12.28
C SER A 176 2.08 -4.98 13.18
N LEU A 177 0.90 -5.60 13.05
CA LEU A 177 0.54 -6.82 13.78
C LEU A 177 1.25 -8.08 13.24
N HIS A 178 1.77 -8.03 12.01
CA HIS A 178 2.41 -9.17 11.34
C HIS A 178 3.92 -8.97 11.17
N ALA A 179 4.35 -7.73 10.95
CA ALA A 179 5.75 -7.35 10.79
C ALA A 179 6.05 -6.05 11.58
N PRO A 180 6.18 -6.13 12.93
CA PRO A 180 6.36 -4.96 13.79
C PRO A 180 7.56 -4.08 13.40
N PHE A 181 8.66 -4.68 12.95
CA PHE A 181 9.86 -3.91 12.56
C PHE A 181 9.61 -3.02 11.35
N THR A 182 8.90 -3.55 10.34
CA THR A 182 8.54 -2.81 9.14
C THR A 182 7.44 -1.78 9.42
N GLY A 183 6.39 -2.19 10.13
CA GLY A 183 5.20 -1.37 10.34
C GLY A 183 5.40 -0.26 11.35
N VAL A 184 6.05 -0.56 12.49
CA VAL A 184 6.16 0.34 13.65
C VAL A 184 7.60 0.51 14.16
N GLY A 185 8.60 -0.12 13.56
CA GLY A 185 9.99 -0.03 14.01
C GLY A 185 10.28 -0.79 15.31
N LEU A 186 9.46 -1.79 15.66
CA LEU A 186 9.63 -2.60 16.86
C LEU A 186 10.29 -3.96 16.56
N ALA A 187 10.86 -4.60 17.57
CA ALA A 187 11.37 -5.97 17.40
C ALA A 187 10.23 -6.92 17.01
N LYS A 188 10.55 -7.99 16.27
CA LYS A 188 9.55 -8.97 15.84
C LYS A 188 8.87 -9.66 17.03
N GLU A 189 9.59 -9.77 18.14
CA GLU A 189 9.18 -10.42 19.38
C GLU A 189 8.45 -9.48 20.35
N SER A 190 8.21 -8.21 19.97
CA SER A 190 7.46 -7.26 20.79
C SER A 190 6.06 -7.76 21.12
N GLY A 191 5.61 -7.47 22.35
CA GLY A 191 4.31 -7.91 22.83
C GLY A 191 3.15 -7.14 22.18
N GLU A 192 1.95 -7.74 22.16
CA GLU A 192 0.78 -7.11 21.54
C GLU A 192 0.46 -5.73 22.11
N VAL A 193 0.66 -5.51 23.41
CA VAL A 193 0.44 -4.22 24.06
C VAL A 193 1.33 -3.13 23.48
N GLU A 194 2.63 -3.42 23.30
CA GLU A 194 3.59 -2.48 22.72
C GLU A 194 3.25 -2.17 21.26
N VAL A 195 2.86 -3.19 20.49
CA VAL A 195 2.48 -3.03 19.08
C VAL A 195 1.19 -2.20 18.95
N TYR A 196 0.17 -2.45 19.77
CA TYR A 196 -1.06 -1.64 19.75
C TYR A 196 -0.82 -0.22 20.26
N GLN A 197 0.08 0.00 21.22
CA GLN A 197 0.48 1.36 21.63
C GLN A 197 1.17 2.10 20.48
N ALA A 198 2.05 1.42 19.74
CA ALA A 198 2.69 2.00 18.57
C ALA A 198 1.71 2.30 17.43
N ILE A 199 0.75 1.42 17.19
CA ILE A 199 -0.38 1.63 16.27
C ILE A 199 -1.22 2.84 16.73
N HIS A 200 -1.48 2.98 18.03
CA HIS A 200 -2.21 4.13 18.57
C HIS A 200 -1.49 5.45 18.20
N HIS A 201 -0.17 5.51 18.38
CA HIS A 201 0.62 6.67 17.96
C HIS A 201 0.55 6.94 16.45
N GLN A 202 0.57 5.90 15.59
CA GLN A 202 0.37 6.09 14.14
C GLN A 202 -1.03 6.62 13.79
N LEU A 203 -2.08 6.16 14.48
CA LEU A 203 -3.44 6.65 14.27
C LEU A 203 -3.58 8.13 14.66
N VAL A 204 -2.98 8.53 15.78
CA VAL A 204 -2.92 9.95 16.20
C VAL A 204 -2.12 10.78 15.20
N ALA A 205 -0.92 10.31 14.81
CA ALA A 205 -0.08 11.00 13.84
C ALA A 205 -0.75 11.14 12.47
N SER A 206 -1.51 10.12 12.04
CA SER A 206 -2.34 10.18 10.84
C SER A 206 -3.37 11.30 10.95
N ALA A 207 -4.10 11.39 12.06
CA ALA A 207 -5.11 12.41 12.24
C ALA A 207 -4.52 13.83 12.33
N ARG A 208 -3.34 13.99 12.95
CA ARG A 208 -2.58 15.25 12.92
C ARG A 208 -2.11 15.62 11.51
N ALA A 209 -1.67 14.65 10.72
CA ALA A 209 -1.32 14.88 9.32
C ALA A 209 -2.55 15.28 8.49
N VAL A 210 -3.72 14.69 8.73
CA VAL A 210 -4.99 15.13 8.11
C VAL A 210 -5.28 16.60 8.43
N LYS A 211 -5.24 16.95 9.72
CA LYS A 211 -5.42 18.33 10.19
C LYS A 211 -4.42 19.31 9.54
N ALA A 212 -3.16 18.93 9.49
CA ALA A 212 -2.10 19.73 8.87
C ALA A 212 -2.31 19.90 7.37
N CYS A 213 -2.70 18.83 6.66
CA CYS A 213 -2.98 18.83 5.23
C CYS A 213 -4.11 19.82 4.92
N HIS A 214 -5.27 19.71 5.59
CA HIS A 214 -6.40 20.62 5.36
C HIS A 214 -6.08 22.07 5.72
N SER A 215 -5.23 22.31 6.73
CA SER A 215 -4.81 23.65 7.12
C SER A 215 -3.86 24.31 6.12
N LEU A 216 -2.98 23.52 5.48
CA LEU A 216 -1.95 24.03 4.57
C LEU A 216 -2.43 24.02 3.11
N ILE A 217 -3.26 23.05 2.74
CA ILE A 217 -3.75 22.79 1.38
C ILE A 217 -5.26 22.50 1.44
N PRO A 218 -6.12 23.52 1.56
CA PRO A 218 -7.57 23.32 1.79
C PRO A 218 -8.29 22.46 0.73
N GLU A 219 -7.79 22.46 -0.51
CA GLU A 219 -8.37 21.70 -1.63
C GLU A 219 -7.84 20.26 -1.72
N ALA A 220 -6.82 19.90 -0.93
CA ALA A 220 -6.27 18.55 -0.95
C ALA A 220 -7.25 17.54 -0.35
N LYS A 221 -7.15 16.30 -0.83
CA LYS A 221 -7.81 15.14 -0.23
C LYS A 221 -6.75 14.23 0.37
N ILE A 222 -6.99 13.80 1.60
CA ILE A 222 -6.09 12.91 2.32
C ILE A 222 -6.83 11.67 2.81
N GLY A 223 -6.37 10.50 2.38
CA GLY A 223 -6.96 9.21 2.65
C GLY A 223 -6.18 8.39 3.68
N ASN A 224 -6.81 7.34 4.18
CA ASN A 224 -6.08 6.24 4.80
C ASN A 224 -5.61 5.25 3.72
N MET A 225 -4.87 4.21 4.10
CA MET A 225 -4.67 3.04 3.25
C MET A 225 -4.79 1.75 4.09
N LEU A 226 -5.80 0.94 3.78
CA LEU A 226 -6.09 -0.32 4.47
C LEU A 226 -5.60 -1.52 3.67
N LEU A 227 -5.17 -2.58 4.38
CA LEU A 227 -5.13 -3.90 3.77
C LEU A 227 -6.57 -4.38 3.57
N GLY A 228 -7.04 -4.41 2.33
CA GLY A 228 -8.40 -4.86 1.99
C GLY A 228 -8.48 -6.38 1.91
N GLY A 229 -8.33 -7.03 3.07
CA GLY A 229 -8.65 -8.44 3.26
C GLY A 229 -10.08 -8.60 3.75
N LEU A 230 -10.81 -9.55 3.15
CA LEU A 230 -12.14 -9.95 3.59
C LEU A 230 -12.17 -11.46 3.77
N VAL A 231 -12.68 -11.91 4.92
CA VAL A 231 -12.94 -13.33 5.16
C VAL A 231 -14.42 -13.66 5.05
N TYR A 232 -14.70 -14.81 4.48
CA TYR A 232 -16.02 -15.43 4.42
C TYR A 232 -16.17 -16.48 5.52
N PRO A 233 -17.39 -16.74 5.99
CA PRO A 233 -17.63 -17.91 6.81
C PRO A 233 -17.49 -19.18 5.95
N LEU A 234 -16.75 -20.18 6.42
CA LEU A 234 -16.57 -21.43 5.68
C LEU A 234 -17.90 -22.20 5.52
N THR A 235 -18.77 -22.12 6.53
CA THR A 235 -20.10 -22.73 6.52
C THR A 235 -21.18 -21.74 6.96
N CYS A 236 -22.45 -22.09 6.78
CA CYS A 236 -23.58 -21.30 7.28
C CYS A 236 -23.86 -21.49 8.79
N GLN A 237 -22.97 -22.15 9.54
CA GLN A 237 -23.10 -22.26 10.98
C GLN A 237 -23.03 -20.87 11.63
N PRO A 238 -23.94 -20.53 12.55
CA PRO A 238 -23.94 -19.20 13.18
C PRO A 238 -22.60 -18.80 13.82
N GLN A 239 -21.82 -19.78 14.29
CA GLN A 239 -20.49 -19.57 14.86
C GLN A 239 -19.47 -19.14 13.80
N ASP A 240 -19.50 -19.73 12.60
CA ASP A 240 -18.66 -19.30 11.47
C ASP A 240 -19.06 -17.89 11.01
N ILE A 241 -20.37 -17.58 10.97
CA ILE A 241 -20.86 -16.23 10.66
C ILE A 241 -20.32 -15.22 11.68
N LEU A 242 -20.41 -15.54 12.97
CA LEU A 242 -19.91 -14.68 14.05
C LEU A 242 -18.38 -14.49 13.95
N GLN A 243 -17.63 -15.57 13.75
CA GLN A 243 -16.17 -15.53 13.58
C GLN A 243 -15.77 -14.65 12.39
N ALA A 244 -16.42 -14.80 11.23
CA ALA A 244 -16.15 -13.98 10.06
C ALA A 244 -16.44 -12.50 10.33
N MET A 245 -17.53 -12.19 11.05
CA MET A 245 -17.83 -10.81 11.44
C MET A 245 -16.76 -10.25 12.39
N GLU A 246 -16.29 -11.01 13.36
CA GLU A 246 -15.26 -10.58 14.32
C GLU A 246 -13.91 -10.36 13.64
N GLU A 247 -13.46 -11.28 12.78
CA GLU A 247 -12.22 -11.12 12.03
C GLU A 247 -12.27 -9.92 11.08
N ASN A 248 -13.34 -9.79 10.30
CA ASN A 248 -13.51 -8.62 9.43
C ASN A 248 -13.54 -7.31 10.22
N ARG A 249 -14.14 -7.29 11.43
CA ARG A 249 -14.10 -6.11 12.31
C ARG A 249 -12.68 -5.78 12.80
N ARG A 250 -11.84 -6.78 13.06
CA ARG A 250 -10.43 -6.56 13.41
C ARG A 250 -9.66 -5.91 12.26
N TRP A 251 -9.89 -6.37 11.02
CA TRP A 251 -9.32 -5.71 9.83
C TRP A 251 -9.85 -4.28 9.65
N MET A 252 -11.14 -4.06 9.89
CA MET A 252 -11.79 -2.75 9.69
C MET A 252 -11.52 -1.74 10.81
N PHE A 253 -11.01 -2.17 11.97
CA PHE A 253 -10.76 -1.30 13.13
C PHE A 253 -9.95 -0.04 12.77
N PHE A 254 -8.88 -0.22 11.99
CA PHE A 254 -8.00 0.88 11.58
C PHE A 254 -8.73 1.88 10.67
N GLY A 255 -9.65 1.39 9.84
CA GLY A 255 -10.54 2.21 9.02
C GLY A 255 -11.56 2.94 9.87
N ASP A 256 -12.17 2.27 10.86
CA ASP A 256 -13.12 2.89 11.79
C ASP A 256 -12.49 4.09 12.51
N VAL A 257 -11.28 3.94 13.06
CA VAL A 257 -10.61 5.05 13.74
C VAL A 257 -10.32 6.20 12.77
N GLN A 258 -9.72 5.92 11.62
CA GLN A 258 -9.32 6.98 10.67
C GLN A 258 -10.51 7.67 9.99
N ALA A 259 -11.62 6.95 9.78
CA ALA A 259 -12.77 7.44 9.04
C ALA A 259 -13.88 8.02 9.93
N ARG A 260 -14.02 7.51 11.17
CA ARG A 260 -15.08 7.91 12.12
C ARG A 260 -14.54 8.63 13.36
N GLY A 261 -13.21 8.65 13.54
CA GLY A 261 -12.53 9.47 14.54
C GLY A 261 -12.63 8.98 15.98
N GLN A 262 -12.95 7.70 16.19
CA GLN A 262 -13.04 7.10 17.51
C GLN A 262 -12.80 5.59 17.49
N TYR A 263 -12.34 5.06 18.61
CA TYR A 263 -12.19 3.60 18.79
C TYR A 263 -13.57 2.94 18.85
N PRO A 264 -13.84 1.91 18.02
CA PRO A 264 -15.11 1.23 18.04
C PRO A 264 -15.25 0.35 19.29
N GLY A 265 -16.48 0.22 19.81
CA GLY A 265 -16.74 -0.50 21.07
C GLY A 265 -16.34 -1.98 21.07
N TYR A 266 -16.33 -2.64 19.91
CA TYR A 266 -15.85 -4.03 19.81
C TYR A 266 -14.35 -4.16 20.08
N MET A 267 -13.55 -3.13 19.76
CA MET A 267 -12.11 -3.14 20.10
C MET A 267 -11.88 -2.85 21.57
N GLN A 268 -12.71 -2.02 22.20
CA GLN A 268 -12.63 -1.83 23.66
C GLN A 268 -12.86 -3.15 24.41
N ARG A 269 -13.83 -3.96 23.94
CA ARG A 269 -14.03 -5.32 24.43
C ARG A 269 -12.81 -6.20 24.16
N PHE A 270 -12.32 -6.23 22.91
CA PHE A 270 -11.16 -7.03 22.52
C PHE A 270 -9.95 -6.73 23.42
N PHE A 271 -9.62 -5.45 23.62
CA PHE A 271 -8.51 -5.02 24.46
C PHE A 271 -8.66 -5.45 25.91
N ARG A 272 -9.84 -5.27 26.50
CA ARG A 272 -10.12 -5.74 27.87
C ARG A 272 -9.96 -7.26 27.98
N ASP A 273 -10.53 -8.01 27.04
CA ASP A 273 -10.54 -9.47 27.07
C ASP A 273 -9.12 -10.06 26.83
N HIS A 274 -8.20 -9.29 26.21
CA HIS A 274 -6.80 -9.67 25.96
C HIS A 274 -5.78 -8.96 26.86
N ASN A 275 -6.23 -8.22 27.88
CA ASN A 275 -5.37 -7.42 28.78
C ASN A 275 -4.46 -6.41 28.05
N ILE A 276 -4.94 -5.85 26.94
CA ILE A 276 -4.27 -4.78 26.22
C ILE A 276 -4.69 -3.44 26.81
N THR A 277 -3.73 -2.67 27.30
CA THR A 277 -3.96 -1.30 27.79
C THR A 277 -3.28 -0.33 26.86
N ILE A 278 -4.02 0.68 26.40
CA ILE A 278 -3.49 1.75 25.56
C ILE A 278 -3.50 3.04 26.36
N GLU A 279 -2.33 3.64 26.50
CA GLU A 279 -2.19 4.99 27.02
C GLU A 279 -2.68 5.96 25.94
N MET A 280 -3.90 6.49 26.15
CA MET A 280 -4.54 7.49 25.31
C MET A 280 -4.79 8.75 26.13
N THR A 281 -4.26 9.87 25.68
CA THR A 281 -4.51 11.18 26.29
C THR A 281 -5.80 11.81 25.78
N GLU A 282 -6.32 12.83 26.46
CA GLU A 282 -7.47 13.60 25.96
C GLU A 282 -7.16 14.28 24.62
N SER A 283 -5.91 14.75 24.44
CA SER A 283 -5.46 15.32 23.17
C SER A 283 -5.49 14.30 22.04
N ASP A 284 -5.20 13.02 22.30
CA ASP A 284 -5.27 11.97 21.28
C ASP A 284 -6.72 11.78 20.81
N ALA A 285 -7.67 11.74 21.75
CA ALA A 285 -9.09 11.64 21.42
C ALA A 285 -9.59 12.84 20.59
N GLU A 286 -9.08 14.05 20.85
CA GLU A 286 -9.39 15.23 20.01
C GLU A 286 -8.71 15.16 18.64
N ASP A 287 -7.43 14.77 18.58
CA ASP A 287 -6.69 14.64 17.33
C ASP A 287 -7.38 13.64 16.39
N LEU A 288 -7.81 12.48 16.90
CA LEU A 288 -8.48 11.43 16.12
C LEU A 288 -9.76 11.89 15.43
N LYS A 289 -10.41 12.96 15.89
CA LYS A 289 -11.60 13.52 15.22
C LYS A 289 -11.29 14.12 13.84
N HIS A 290 -10.02 14.36 13.52
CA HIS A 290 -9.57 14.76 12.19
C HIS A 290 -9.52 13.56 11.25
N THR A 291 -10.69 13.20 10.71
CA THR A 291 -10.85 12.00 9.88
C THR A 291 -10.47 12.20 8.42
N VAL A 292 -10.04 11.13 7.76
CA VAL A 292 -9.66 11.11 6.34
C VAL A 292 -10.82 11.46 5.40
N ASP A 293 -10.53 12.00 4.21
CA ASP A 293 -11.54 12.40 3.22
C ASP A 293 -12.10 11.22 2.41
N PHE A 294 -11.26 10.22 2.17
CA PHE A 294 -11.57 9.04 1.38
C PHE A 294 -10.92 7.79 1.98
N ILE A 295 -11.46 6.62 1.63
CA ILE A 295 -10.89 5.33 2.04
C ILE A 295 -10.10 4.77 0.89
N SER A 296 -8.82 4.49 1.08
CA SER A 296 -8.06 3.71 0.11
C SER A 296 -7.70 2.34 0.67
N PHE A 297 -7.52 1.38 -0.23
CA PHE A 297 -7.20 0.01 0.17
C PHE A 297 -6.45 -0.76 -0.91
N SER A 298 -5.71 -1.78 -0.48
CA SER A 298 -5.20 -2.86 -1.33
C SER A 298 -6.22 -4.00 -1.42
N TYR A 299 -6.26 -4.72 -2.54
CA TYR A 299 -7.05 -5.93 -2.66
C TYR A 299 -6.33 -6.97 -3.51
N TYR A 300 -6.33 -8.22 -3.06
CA TYR A 300 -5.72 -9.32 -3.80
C TYR A 300 -6.51 -10.63 -3.70
N MET A 301 -7.05 -10.94 -2.53
CA MET A 301 -7.78 -12.17 -2.30
C MET A 301 -8.78 -12.02 -1.16
N THR A 302 -9.72 -12.95 -1.13
CA THR A 302 -10.49 -13.31 0.06
C THR A 302 -10.00 -14.65 0.60
N GLY A 303 -10.49 -15.00 1.78
CA GLY A 303 -10.35 -16.35 2.32
C GLY A 303 -11.54 -16.72 3.17
N CYS A 304 -11.48 -17.84 3.87
CA CYS A 304 -12.52 -18.30 4.77
C CYS A 304 -12.02 -18.34 6.23
N VAL A 305 -12.97 -18.36 7.16
CA VAL A 305 -12.74 -18.67 8.58
C VAL A 305 -13.78 -19.67 9.07
N SER A 306 -13.41 -20.45 10.09
CA SER A 306 -14.33 -21.36 10.77
C SER A 306 -14.10 -21.30 12.28
N HIS A 307 -15.13 -21.57 13.06
CA HIS A 307 -15.04 -21.75 14.51
C HIS A 307 -14.47 -23.14 14.88
N ASP A 308 -14.42 -24.09 13.94
CA ASP A 308 -13.83 -25.41 14.19
C ASP A 308 -12.30 -25.30 14.28
N GLU A 309 -11.77 -25.45 15.50
CA GLU A 309 -10.33 -25.42 15.79
C GLU A 309 -9.52 -26.46 14.99
N SER A 310 -10.12 -27.59 14.63
CA SER A 310 -9.43 -28.63 13.85
C SER A 310 -9.15 -28.18 12.41
N ILE A 311 -10.05 -27.37 11.84
CA ILE A 311 -9.90 -26.79 10.51
C ILE A 311 -8.88 -25.64 10.55
N ASN A 312 -8.95 -24.78 11.58
CA ASN A 312 -8.04 -23.65 11.75
C ASN A 312 -6.57 -24.07 11.91
N LYS A 313 -6.30 -25.19 12.62
CA LYS A 313 -4.93 -25.72 12.78
C LYS A 313 -4.28 -26.10 11.44
N ASN A 314 -5.07 -26.48 10.43
CA ASN A 314 -4.57 -26.83 9.10
C ASN A 314 -4.35 -25.60 8.19
N ALA A 315 -4.82 -24.40 8.58
CA ALA A 315 -4.75 -23.18 7.77
C ALA A 315 -3.53 -22.27 8.04
N GLN A 316 -2.67 -22.63 8.99
CA GLN A 316 -1.51 -21.82 9.45
C GLN A 316 -0.35 -21.66 8.44
N GLY A 317 -0.60 -21.80 7.13
CA GLY A 317 0.44 -21.78 6.08
C GLY A 317 0.55 -20.49 5.26
N ASN A 318 -0.40 -19.56 5.34
CA ASN A 318 -0.40 -18.30 4.57
C ASN A 318 -0.22 -17.07 5.51
N ILE A 319 0.32 -15.96 5.01
CA ILE A 319 0.59 -14.71 5.77
C ILE A 319 -0.64 -14.24 6.55
N LEU A 320 -1.83 -14.44 5.99
CA LEU A 320 -3.11 -14.02 6.57
C LEU A 320 -3.83 -15.10 7.38
N ASN A 321 -3.27 -16.32 7.48
CA ASN A 321 -3.86 -17.46 8.18
C ASN A 321 -5.34 -17.77 7.81
N MET A 322 -5.73 -17.45 6.57
CA MET A 322 -7.09 -17.69 6.09
C MET A 322 -7.24 -19.13 5.59
N ILE A 323 -8.39 -19.75 5.84
CA ILE A 323 -8.76 -21.05 5.26
C ILE A 323 -9.01 -20.86 3.76
N PRO A 324 -8.43 -21.69 2.87
CA PRO A 324 -8.74 -21.62 1.44
C PRO A 324 -10.22 -21.86 1.16
N ASN A 325 -10.83 -20.97 0.38
CA ASN A 325 -12.19 -21.13 -0.11
C ASN A 325 -12.24 -22.24 -1.18
N PRO A 326 -13.02 -23.31 -1.02
CA PRO A 326 -13.06 -24.44 -1.97
C PRO A 326 -13.63 -24.09 -3.35
N HIS A 327 -14.22 -22.90 -3.51
CA HIS A 327 -14.82 -22.43 -4.77
C HIS A 327 -13.91 -21.54 -5.61
N LEU A 328 -12.75 -21.12 -5.07
CA LEU A 328 -11.84 -20.21 -5.74
C LEU A 328 -10.63 -20.95 -6.34
N LYS A 329 -10.18 -20.49 -7.49
CA LYS A 329 -8.90 -20.91 -8.08
C LYS A 329 -7.75 -20.20 -7.38
N SER A 330 -6.56 -20.78 -7.42
CA SER A 330 -5.34 -20.17 -6.93
C SER A 330 -4.38 -19.85 -8.06
N SER A 331 -3.59 -18.79 -7.90
CA SER A 331 -2.42 -18.51 -8.72
C SER A 331 -1.29 -19.51 -8.46
N GLU A 332 -0.22 -19.46 -9.26
CA GLU A 332 0.99 -20.27 -9.05
C GLU A 332 1.62 -20.05 -7.65
N TRP A 333 1.45 -18.87 -7.05
CA TRP A 333 1.90 -18.56 -5.69
C TRP A 333 0.92 -19.00 -4.59
N GLY A 334 -0.12 -19.75 -4.93
CA GLY A 334 -1.12 -20.24 -3.97
C GLY A 334 -2.12 -19.18 -3.51
N TRP A 335 -2.08 -17.97 -4.08
CA TRP A 335 -3.02 -16.89 -3.74
C TRP A 335 -4.35 -17.12 -4.42
N GLN A 336 -5.45 -17.11 -3.67
CA GLN A 336 -6.78 -17.29 -4.26
C GLN A 336 -7.19 -16.07 -5.09
N ILE A 337 -7.83 -16.32 -6.22
CA ILE A 337 -8.28 -15.28 -7.15
C ILE A 337 -9.78 -15.11 -7.00
N ASP A 338 -10.19 -13.96 -6.46
CA ASP A 338 -11.60 -13.63 -6.22
C ASP A 338 -11.96 -12.23 -6.74
N PRO A 339 -12.32 -12.08 -8.01
CA PRO A 339 -12.76 -10.78 -8.51
C PRO A 339 -14.07 -10.31 -7.85
N VAL A 340 -14.99 -11.23 -7.53
CA VAL A 340 -16.28 -10.88 -6.92
C VAL A 340 -16.09 -10.35 -5.51
N GLY A 341 -15.12 -10.89 -4.77
CA GLY A 341 -14.74 -10.37 -3.46
C GLY A 341 -14.32 -8.90 -3.46
N LEU A 342 -13.78 -8.37 -4.57
CA LEU A 342 -13.50 -6.94 -4.71
C LEU A 342 -14.80 -6.12 -4.70
N ARG A 343 -15.83 -6.55 -5.45
CA ARG A 343 -17.16 -5.91 -5.42
C ARG A 343 -17.80 -6.00 -4.03
N VAL A 344 -17.66 -7.14 -3.35
CA VAL A 344 -18.17 -7.31 -1.98
C VAL A 344 -17.48 -6.34 -1.02
N LEU A 345 -16.14 -6.23 -1.09
CA LEU A 345 -15.38 -5.31 -0.25
C LEU A 345 -15.75 -3.84 -0.54
N LEU A 346 -15.85 -3.46 -1.81
CA LEU A 346 -16.25 -2.11 -2.22
C LEU A 346 -17.62 -1.72 -1.63
N ASN A 347 -18.64 -2.56 -1.79
CA ASN A 347 -19.95 -2.33 -1.19
C ASN A 347 -19.87 -2.29 0.35
N THR A 348 -19.11 -3.20 0.97
CA THR A 348 -18.93 -3.24 2.43
C THR A 348 -18.31 -1.95 2.97
N LEU A 349 -17.27 -1.43 2.33
CA LEU A 349 -16.60 -0.20 2.73
C LEU A 349 -17.50 1.02 2.52
N TRP A 350 -18.20 1.06 1.39
CA TRP A 350 -19.14 2.15 1.08
C TRP A 350 -20.29 2.19 2.09
N ASP A 351 -20.99 1.08 2.29
CA ASP A 351 -22.11 0.99 3.24
C ASP A 351 -21.67 1.37 4.66
N ARG A 352 -20.43 1.03 5.03
CA ARG A 352 -19.88 1.31 6.35
C ARG A 352 -19.51 2.78 6.54
N TYR A 353 -18.83 3.39 5.57
CA TYR A 353 -18.17 4.68 5.77
C TYR A 353 -18.85 5.84 5.05
N GLN A 354 -19.54 5.59 3.94
CA GLN A 354 -20.13 6.63 3.07
C GLN A 354 -19.11 7.73 2.72
N LYS A 355 -17.87 7.30 2.44
CA LYS A 355 -16.77 8.12 1.95
C LYS A 355 -16.26 7.53 0.62
N PRO A 356 -15.79 8.38 -0.32
CA PRO A 356 -15.26 7.89 -1.60
C PRO A 356 -14.19 6.82 -1.39
N LEU A 357 -14.15 5.84 -2.29
CA LEU A 357 -13.21 4.73 -2.24
C LEU A 357 -12.13 4.87 -3.31
N PHE A 358 -10.89 4.48 -3.01
CA PHE A 358 -9.80 4.43 -3.98
C PHE A 358 -9.07 3.09 -3.90
N ILE A 359 -9.13 2.31 -4.98
CA ILE A 359 -8.36 1.07 -5.10
C ILE A 359 -6.92 1.47 -5.44
N VAL A 360 -6.05 1.46 -4.42
CA VAL A 360 -4.68 1.97 -4.55
C VAL A 360 -3.62 0.89 -4.74
N GLU A 361 -4.05 -0.37 -4.69
CA GLU A 361 -3.22 -1.53 -4.93
C GLU A 361 -4.07 -2.75 -5.29
N ASN A 362 -3.92 -3.26 -6.51
CA ASN A 362 -4.45 -4.55 -6.95
C ASN A 362 -3.61 -5.04 -8.14
N GLY A 363 -3.30 -6.32 -8.18
CA GLY A 363 -2.51 -6.89 -9.27
C GLY A 363 -2.22 -8.36 -9.09
N LEU A 364 -1.60 -8.95 -10.11
CA LEU A 364 -1.18 -10.35 -10.09
C LEU A 364 0.33 -10.45 -10.19
N GLY A 365 0.94 -10.96 -9.12
CA GLY A 365 2.35 -11.34 -9.10
C GLY A 365 2.52 -12.71 -9.74
N ALA A 366 3.35 -12.80 -10.78
CA ALA A 366 3.65 -14.04 -11.48
C ALA A 366 5.12 -14.06 -11.96
N LYS A 367 5.64 -15.24 -12.34
CA LYS A 367 6.91 -15.35 -13.05
C LYS A 367 6.64 -15.11 -14.52
N ASP A 368 7.11 -13.98 -15.02
CA ASP A 368 7.03 -13.71 -16.44
C ASP A 368 8.16 -14.42 -17.19
N SER A 369 7.86 -14.94 -18.38
CA SER A 369 8.84 -15.52 -19.28
C SER A 369 9.11 -14.56 -20.43
N VAL A 370 10.38 -14.34 -20.77
CA VAL A 370 10.79 -13.57 -21.95
C VAL A 370 10.93 -14.55 -23.11
N GLU A 371 10.11 -14.35 -24.14
CA GLU A 371 10.11 -15.18 -25.34
C GLU A 371 11.37 -14.93 -26.18
N ALA A 372 11.63 -15.81 -27.16
CA ALA A 372 12.80 -15.70 -28.03
C ALA A 372 12.86 -14.39 -28.85
N ASP A 373 11.70 -13.76 -29.09
CA ASP A 373 11.57 -12.47 -29.77
C ASP A 373 11.63 -11.25 -28.81
N GLY A 374 11.83 -11.49 -27.51
CA GLY A 374 11.87 -10.47 -26.46
C GLY A 374 10.48 -10.07 -25.93
N SER A 375 9.39 -10.62 -26.46
CA SER A 375 8.04 -10.34 -25.96
C SER A 375 7.75 -11.08 -24.65
N ILE A 376 6.78 -10.58 -23.89
CA ILE A 376 6.27 -11.21 -22.66
C ILE A 376 4.77 -11.38 -22.81
N GLN A 377 4.31 -12.63 -22.90
CA GLN A 377 2.90 -12.99 -23.13
C GLN A 377 2.20 -13.25 -21.78
N ASP A 378 1.71 -12.21 -21.14
CA ASP A 378 1.12 -12.26 -19.81
C ASP A 378 -0.42 -12.21 -19.80
N ASP A 379 -1.05 -13.08 -20.60
CA ASP A 379 -2.51 -13.21 -20.68
C ASP A 379 -3.17 -13.52 -19.32
N TYR A 380 -2.46 -14.20 -18.41
CA TYR A 380 -2.92 -14.44 -17.04
C TYR A 380 -3.11 -13.14 -16.25
N ARG A 381 -2.25 -12.13 -16.47
CA ARG A 381 -2.33 -10.83 -15.82
C ARG A 381 -3.48 -10.01 -16.39
N ILE A 382 -3.64 -10.05 -17.71
CA ILE A 382 -4.78 -9.45 -18.41
C ILE A 382 -6.10 -10.03 -17.89
N ALA A 383 -6.22 -11.37 -17.81
CA ALA A 383 -7.43 -12.02 -17.32
C ALA A 383 -7.76 -11.62 -15.88
N TYR A 384 -6.78 -11.66 -14.98
CA TYR A 384 -6.96 -11.23 -13.59
C TYR A 384 -7.48 -9.79 -13.50
N LEU A 385 -6.78 -8.85 -14.15
CA LEU A 385 -7.13 -7.42 -14.07
C LEU A 385 -8.47 -7.12 -14.76
N ASN A 386 -8.76 -7.78 -15.88
CA ASN A 386 -10.04 -7.67 -16.56
C ASN A 386 -11.20 -8.06 -15.62
N ASP A 387 -11.10 -9.24 -15.01
CA ASP A 387 -12.19 -9.78 -14.19
C ASP A 387 -12.42 -8.90 -12.94
N HIS A 388 -11.35 -8.39 -12.33
CA HIS A 388 -11.48 -7.45 -11.19
C HIS A 388 -12.07 -6.11 -11.63
N LEU A 389 -11.60 -5.50 -12.72
CA LEU A 389 -12.14 -4.23 -13.21
C LEU A 389 -13.59 -4.33 -13.68
N VAL A 390 -14.02 -5.49 -14.18
CA VAL A 390 -15.44 -5.76 -14.43
C VAL A 390 -16.24 -5.63 -13.12
N GLN A 391 -15.75 -6.22 -12.03
CA GLN A 391 -16.40 -6.14 -10.72
C GLN A 391 -16.35 -4.73 -10.10
N VAL A 392 -15.31 -3.93 -10.41
CA VAL A 392 -15.29 -2.49 -10.07
C VAL A 392 -16.39 -1.73 -10.82
N ASN A 393 -16.58 -1.98 -12.12
CA ASN A 393 -17.65 -1.35 -12.91
C ASN A 393 -19.04 -1.70 -12.35
N GLU A 394 -19.21 -2.95 -11.93
CA GLU A 394 -20.42 -3.42 -11.27
C GLU A 394 -20.65 -2.74 -9.91
N ALA A 395 -19.62 -2.55 -9.09
CA ALA A 395 -19.74 -1.80 -7.83
C ALA A 395 -20.12 -0.33 -8.07
N ILE A 396 -19.59 0.31 -9.12
CA ILE A 396 -20.04 1.66 -9.53
C ILE A 396 -21.53 1.63 -9.90
N ALA A 397 -21.99 0.57 -10.59
CA ALA A 397 -23.40 0.40 -10.91
C ALA A 397 -24.29 0.14 -9.67
N ASP A 398 -23.72 -0.42 -8.60
CA ASP A 398 -24.37 -0.56 -7.28
C ASP A 398 -24.51 0.78 -6.54
N GLY A 399 -23.83 1.84 -7.02
CA GLY A 399 -23.86 3.18 -6.42
C GLY A 399 -22.68 3.50 -5.52
N VAL A 400 -21.62 2.68 -5.54
CA VAL A 400 -20.36 2.95 -4.84
C VAL A 400 -19.61 4.11 -5.51
N ASP A 401 -19.23 5.13 -4.75
CA ASP A 401 -18.35 6.21 -5.24
C ASP A 401 -16.89 5.74 -5.22
N ILE A 402 -16.33 5.51 -6.42
CA ILE A 402 -14.96 5.03 -6.61
C ILE A 402 -14.17 6.09 -7.38
N MET A 403 -13.16 6.66 -6.71
CA MET A 403 -12.30 7.72 -7.24
C MET A 403 -11.40 7.23 -8.38
N GLY A 404 -10.92 5.99 -8.30
CA GLY A 404 -9.95 5.47 -9.25
C GLY A 404 -9.43 4.07 -8.93
N TYR A 405 -8.53 3.63 -9.80
CA TYR A 405 -7.83 2.36 -9.72
C TYR A 405 -6.35 2.53 -10.11
N THR A 406 -5.46 2.24 -9.17
CA THR A 406 -4.01 2.16 -9.43
C THR A 406 -3.52 0.72 -9.26
N SER A 407 -3.23 0.07 -10.39
CA SER A 407 -2.61 -1.26 -10.41
C SER A 407 -1.30 -1.29 -9.60
N TRP A 408 -1.07 -2.38 -8.87
CA TRP A 408 0.17 -2.52 -8.11
C TRP A 408 1.36 -2.78 -9.02
N GLY A 409 2.46 -2.06 -8.79
CA GLY A 409 3.72 -2.24 -9.49
C GLY A 409 3.55 -2.21 -10.99
N PRO A 410 3.10 -1.10 -11.61
CA PRO A 410 2.86 -0.98 -13.06
C PRO A 410 4.14 -1.19 -13.89
N ILE A 411 5.29 -1.00 -13.24
CA ILE A 411 6.62 -1.44 -13.66
C ILE A 411 7.10 -2.48 -12.66
N ASP A 412 7.81 -3.51 -13.13
CA ASP A 412 8.39 -4.51 -12.24
C ASP A 412 9.24 -3.84 -11.17
N LEU A 413 9.13 -4.34 -9.94
CA LEU A 413 9.72 -3.73 -8.76
C LEU A 413 10.18 -4.82 -7.80
N VAL A 414 11.02 -4.45 -6.83
CA VAL A 414 11.47 -5.38 -5.80
C VAL A 414 10.30 -5.68 -4.85
N SER A 415 9.88 -6.93 -4.74
CA SER A 415 8.72 -7.32 -3.94
C SER A 415 8.90 -6.95 -2.46
N ALA A 416 7.88 -6.40 -1.79
CA ALA A 416 7.96 -6.06 -0.37
C ALA A 416 8.20 -7.30 0.52
N SER A 417 7.45 -8.39 0.29
CA SER A 417 7.43 -9.57 1.17
C SER A 417 8.78 -10.28 1.30
N HIS A 418 9.44 -10.57 0.17
CA HIS A 418 10.65 -11.40 0.12
C HIS A 418 11.86 -10.71 -0.51
N SER A 419 11.73 -9.44 -0.92
CA SER A 419 12.76 -8.69 -1.64
C SER A 419 13.30 -9.44 -2.87
N GLN A 420 12.41 -9.75 -3.80
CA GLN A 420 12.68 -10.50 -5.04
C GLN A 420 12.18 -9.73 -6.27
N MET A 421 12.83 -9.92 -7.42
CA MET A 421 12.36 -9.49 -8.75
C MET A 421 11.56 -10.58 -9.49
N SER A 422 11.77 -11.86 -9.15
CA SER A 422 11.18 -12.99 -9.88
C SER A 422 9.64 -13.07 -9.79
N LYS A 423 9.04 -12.47 -8.77
CA LYS A 423 7.59 -12.26 -8.67
C LYS A 423 7.23 -10.87 -9.22
N ARG A 424 6.79 -10.85 -10.47
CA ARG A 424 6.60 -9.63 -11.27
C ARG A 424 5.14 -9.23 -11.35
N TYR A 425 4.87 -7.93 -11.31
CA TYR A 425 3.53 -7.34 -11.34
C TYR A 425 3.30 -6.44 -12.56
N GLY A 426 4.37 -5.92 -13.16
CA GLY A 426 4.32 -4.81 -14.11
C GLY A 426 3.59 -5.10 -15.39
N PHE A 427 3.12 -4.03 -16.01
CA PHE A 427 2.92 -3.93 -17.46
C PHE A 427 4.25 -3.70 -18.19
N ILE A 428 5.24 -3.18 -17.47
CA ILE A 428 6.59 -2.92 -17.95
C ILE A 428 7.52 -3.90 -17.25
N TYR A 429 8.14 -4.78 -18.03
CA TYR A 429 9.19 -5.69 -17.57
C TYR A 429 10.47 -4.90 -17.32
N VAL A 430 11.18 -5.20 -16.23
CA VAL A 430 12.53 -4.68 -15.97
C VAL A 430 13.50 -5.85 -15.99
N ASP A 431 14.52 -5.75 -16.85
CA ASP A 431 15.60 -6.72 -16.96
C ASP A 431 16.52 -6.65 -15.73
N ARG A 432 16.09 -7.33 -14.67
CA ARG A 432 16.80 -7.53 -13.42
C ARG A 432 16.30 -8.80 -12.73
N ASP A 433 17.19 -9.62 -12.19
CA ASP A 433 16.85 -10.85 -11.48
C ASP A 433 16.98 -10.72 -9.95
N ASP A 434 16.78 -11.83 -9.22
CA ASP A 434 16.85 -11.88 -7.76
C ASP A 434 18.29 -11.70 -7.22
N ASN A 435 19.32 -11.93 -8.05
CA ASN A 435 20.73 -11.70 -7.71
C ASN A 435 21.16 -10.25 -7.99
N GLY A 436 20.27 -9.44 -8.58
CA GLY A 436 20.57 -8.08 -8.98
C GLY A 436 21.25 -7.95 -10.34
N GLU A 437 21.33 -9.04 -11.11
CA GLU A 437 21.91 -9.06 -12.45
C GLU A 437 20.87 -8.65 -13.50
N GLY A 438 21.31 -7.92 -14.53
CA GLY A 438 20.46 -7.48 -15.64
C GLY A 438 20.80 -6.07 -16.12
N SER A 439 20.31 -5.69 -17.30
CA SER A 439 20.59 -4.39 -17.92
C SER A 439 19.77 -3.23 -17.36
N LEU A 440 18.78 -3.50 -16.51
CA LEU A 440 17.73 -2.57 -16.08
C LEU A 440 16.88 -2.02 -17.25
N THR A 441 16.94 -2.63 -18.42
CA THR A 441 16.13 -2.20 -19.58
C THR A 441 14.64 -2.43 -19.30
N ARG A 442 13.81 -1.48 -19.73
CA ARG A 442 12.35 -1.58 -19.67
C ARG A 442 11.79 -2.17 -20.96
N THR A 443 10.88 -3.13 -20.85
CA THR A 443 10.20 -3.73 -22.02
C THR A 443 8.70 -3.82 -21.78
N ARG A 444 7.91 -3.40 -22.77
CA ARG A 444 6.43 -3.45 -22.70
C ARG A 444 5.98 -4.91 -22.76
N LYS A 445 5.24 -5.37 -21.76
CA LYS A 445 4.55 -6.68 -21.80
C LYS A 445 3.28 -6.57 -22.63
N LYS A 446 2.65 -7.69 -22.97
CA LYS A 446 1.36 -7.70 -23.69
C LYS A 446 0.29 -6.89 -22.94
N SER A 447 0.26 -7.02 -21.62
CA SER A 447 -0.66 -6.30 -20.73
C SER A 447 -0.53 -4.77 -20.78
N PHE A 448 0.62 -4.22 -21.23
CA PHE A 448 0.81 -2.78 -21.46
C PHE A 448 -0.21 -2.23 -22.46
N GLY A 449 -0.26 -2.83 -23.66
CA GLY A 449 -1.18 -2.40 -24.70
C GLY A 449 -2.64 -2.63 -24.32
N TRP A 450 -2.92 -3.72 -23.59
CA TRP A 450 -4.26 -3.99 -23.07
C TRP A 450 -4.73 -2.92 -22.08
N TYR A 451 -3.91 -2.57 -21.08
CA TYR A 451 -4.31 -1.59 -20.07
C TYR A 451 -4.41 -0.18 -20.67
N ALA A 452 -3.52 0.17 -21.61
CA ALA A 452 -3.63 1.41 -22.37
C ALA A 452 -4.99 1.55 -23.09
N GLU A 453 -5.47 0.46 -23.71
CA GLU A 453 -6.79 0.46 -24.37
C GLU A 453 -7.94 0.52 -23.35
N VAL A 454 -7.82 -0.12 -22.19
CA VAL A 454 -8.79 0.01 -21.08
C VAL A 454 -8.92 1.47 -20.66
N ILE A 455 -7.80 2.16 -20.43
CA ILE A 455 -7.81 3.56 -19.99
C ILE A 455 -8.40 4.46 -21.09
N LYS A 456 -7.90 4.34 -22.33
CA LYS A 456 -8.37 5.11 -23.49
C LYS A 456 -9.87 4.99 -23.73
N THR A 457 -10.43 3.80 -23.52
CA THR A 457 -11.86 3.53 -23.71
C THR A 457 -12.69 3.74 -22.44
N ARG A 458 -12.07 4.20 -21.34
CA ARG A 458 -12.70 4.31 -20.01
C ARG A 458 -13.41 3.02 -19.60
N GLY A 459 -12.72 1.89 -19.78
CA GLY A 459 -13.19 0.55 -19.43
C GLY A 459 -14.17 -0.09 -20.40
N LEU A 460 -14.52 0.53 -21.54
CA LEU A 460 -15.43 -0.09 -22.52
C LEU A 460 -14.81 -1.30 -23.24
N SER A 461 -13.48 -1.42 -23.28
CA SER A 461 -12.78 -2.57 -23.86
C SER A 461 -12.73 -3.81 -22.94
N LEU A 462 -13.16 -3.67 -21.68
CA LEU A 462 -13.26 -4.79 -20.73
C LEU A 462 -14.26 -5.83 -21.24
N LYS A 463 -13.90 -7.11 -21.07
CA LYS A 463 -14.71 -8.25 -21.51
C LYS A 463 -15.44 -8.85 -20.31
N ASN A 464 -16.76 -8.84 -20.34
CA ASN A 464 -17.53 -9.61 -19.37
C ASN A 464 -17.59 -11.07 -19.85
N ASN A 465 -16.90 -11.96 -19.14
CA ASN A 465 -16.84 -13.39 -19.45
C ASN A 465 -17.93 -14.21 -18.73
N GLN A 466 -18.92 -13.54 -18.12
CA GLN A 466 -20.07 -14.19 -17.46
C GLN A 466 -21.12 -14.69 -18.46
#